data_AF-A0A9P8AYX3-F1
#
_entry.id   AF-A0A9P8AYX3-F1
#
_cell.length_a   1.000
_cell.length_b   1.000
_cell.length_c   1.000
_cell.angle_alpha   90.00
_cell.angle_beta   90.00
_cell.angle_gamma   90.00
#
_symmetry.space_group_name_H-M   'P 1'
#
loop_
_entity.id
_entity.type
_entity.pdbx_description
1 polymer ?
#
loop_
_entity_poly.entity_id
_entity_poly.type
_entity_poly.pdbx_seq_one_letter_code
_entity_poly.pdbx_strand_id
1 'polypeptide(L)'
;MRPSTARLIRLVPRSSVELTQRFVPSSAERPPEVKPPALIDILLERKAKAGDNWPSNIRIEPPITKLALKDVQSGVRTQLKNLLKER
;
A
#
# COMPACT_ATOMS: atom_id res chain seq x y z
N MET A 1 -1.60 53.21 13.92
CA MET A 1 -2.77 52.54 13.29
C MET A 1 -2.68 51.04 13.57
N ARG A 2 -3.64 50.44 14.27
CA ARG A 2 -3.68 48.99 14.50
C ARG A 2 -4.41 48.28 13.35
N PRO A 3 -3.90 47.18 12.80
CA PRO A 3 -4.61 46.41 11.79
C PRO A 3 -5.84 45.76 12.44
N SER A 4 -7.03 45.99 11.88
CA SER A 4 -8.27 45.31 12.24
C SER A 4 -8.50 44.13 11.31
N THR A 5 -9.21 43.09 11.76
CA THR A 5 -9.48 41.86 10.99
C THR A 5 -10.13 42.15 9.63
N ALA A 6 -11.01 43.16 9.57
CA ALA A 6 -11.64 43.62 8.33
C ALA A 6 -10.65 44.20 7.29
N ARG A 7 -9.47 44.67 7.72
CA ARG A 7 -8.41 45.17 6.83
C ARG A 7 -7.41 44.08 6.41
N LEU A 8 -7.48 42.89 7.02
CA LEU A 8 -6.63 41.75 6.68
C LEU A 8 -7.24 40.82 5.63
N ILE A 9 -8.55 40.93 5.37
CA ILE A 9 -9.26 40.07 4.43
C ILE A 9 -9.73 40.92 3.25
N ARG A 10 -9.24 40.59 2.05
CA ARG A 10 -9.71 41.18 0.79
C ARG A 10 -10.61 40.18 0.09
N LEU A 11 -11.90 40.49 0.02
CA LEU A 11 -12.85 39.71 -0.75
C LEU A 11 -12.69 40.07 -2.23
N VAL A 12 -12.34 39.09 -3.05
CA VAL A 12 -12.18 39.24 -4.50
C VAL A 12 -13.28 38.41 -5.18
N PRO A 13 -14.08 39.00 -6.09
CA PRO A 13 -15.08 38.25 -6.83
C PRO A 13 -14.46 37.10 -7.62
N ARG A 14 -15.14 35.95 -7.68
CA ARG A 14 -14.67 34.80 -8.47
C ARG A 14 -14.51 35.13 -9.97
N SER A 15 -15.30 36.05 -10.49
CA SER A 15 -15.24 36.51 -11.89
C SER A 15 -14.00 37.32 -12.24
N SER A 16 -13.32 37.93 -11.25
CA SER A 16 -12.08 38.68 -11.48
C SER A 16 -10.82 37.81 -11.39
N VAL A 17 -10.98 36.50 -11.18
CA VAL A 17 -9.89 35.53 -11.22
C VAL A 17 -9.97 34.81 -12.56
N GLU A 18 -9.00 35.06 -13.44
CA GLU A 18 -8.87 34.33 -14.70
C GLU A 18 -8.47 32.88 -14.40
N LEU A 19 -9.43 31.96 -14.40
CA LEU A 19 -9.23 30.51 -14.22
C LEU A 19 -8.69 29.84 -15.49
N THR A 20 -7.87 30.54 -16.28
CA THR A 20 -7.37 30.08 -17.58
C THR A 20 -6.41 28.89 -17.46
N GLN A 21 -5.75 28.73 -16.32
CA GLN A 21 -4.92 27.55 -16.05
C GLN A 21 -5.66 26.55 -15.16
N ARG A 22 -6.15 25.47 -15.77
CA ARG A 22 -6.39 24.22 -15.06
C ARG A 22 -5.04 23.72 -14.57
N PHE A 23 -4.74 23.91 -13.28
CA PHE A 23 -3.61 23.26 -12.64
C PHE A 23 -3.88 21.76 -12.60
N VAL A 24 -3.38 21.05 -13.61
CA VAL A 24 -3.23 19.59 -13.55
C VAL A 24 -1.95 19.36 -12.73
N PRO A 25 -2.03 18.79 -11.53
CA PRO A 25 -0.81 18.45 -10.80
C PRO A 25 0.03 17.57 -11.73
N SER A 26 1.28 17.99 -11.97
CA SER A 26 2.24 17.19 -12.73
C SER A 26 2.24 15.79 -12.12
N SER A 27 2.17 14.76 -12.96
CA SER A 27 2.48 13.40 -12.55
C SER A 27 3.98 13.29 -12.30
N ALA A 28 4.50 14.07 -11.35
CA ALA A 28 5.81 13.79 -10.80
C ALA A 28 5.81 12.30 -10.46
N GLU A 29 6.73 11.57 -11.08
CA GLU A 29 6.81 10.12 -10.95
C GLU A 29 6.76 9.80 -9.46
N ARG A 30 5.63 9.22 -9.03
CA ARG A 30 5.51 8.77 -7.65
C ARG A 30 6.71 7.85 -7.44
N PRO A 31 7.56 8.10 -6.43
CA PRO A 31 8.70 7.22 -6.17
C PRO A 31 8.18 5.78 -6.15
N PRO A 32 8.90 4.83 -6.79
CA PRO A 32 8.43 3.46 -6.87
C PRO A 32 8.12 2.97 -5.46
N GLU A 33 6.91 2.44 -5.27
CA GLU A 33 6.48 1.94 -3.98
C GLU A 33 7.33 0.71 -3.64
N VAL A 34 8.36 0.91 -2.81
CA VAL A 34 9.22 -0.16 -2.33
C VAL A 34 8.41 -0.98 -1.34
N LYS A 35 7.88 -2.10 -1.80
CA LYS A 35 7.21 -3.06 -0.92
C LYS A 35 8.25 -3.71 -0.02
N PRO A 36 8.00 -3.83 1.29
CA PRO A 36 8.87 -4.62 2.15
C PRO A 36 8.91 -6.07 1.65
N PRO A 37 10.05 -6.78 1.85
CA PRO A 37 10.14 -8.19 1.51
C PRO A 37 9.09 -8.99 2.28
N ALA A 38 8.47 -9.97 1.63
CA ALA A 38 7.50 -10.84 2.27
C ALA A 38 8.18 -11.70 3.33
N LEU A 39 7.46 -12.08 4.38
CA LEU A 39 8.02 -12.89 5.46
C LEU A 39 8.52 -14.23 4.93
N ILE A 40 7.79 -14.82 4.00
CA ILE A 40 8.18 -16.08 3.36
C ILE A 40 9.53 -15.97 2.64
N ASP A 41 9.81 -14.86 1.96
CA ASP A 41 11.07 -14.64 1.26
C ASP A 41 12.24 -14.58 2.26
N ILE A 42 12.03 -13.86 3.37
CA ILE A 42 13.01 -13.78 4.46
C ILE A 42 13.28 -15.16 5.06
N LEU A 43 12.25 -15.98 5.26
CA LEU A 43 12.40 -17.32 5.83
C LEU A 43 13.12 -18.28 4.86
N LEU A 44 12.83 -18.19 3.57
CA LEU A 44 13.52 -18.96 2.55
C LEU A 44 15.00 -18.60 2.47
N GLU A 45 15.33 -17.30 2.52
CA GLU A 45 16.72 -16.85 2.60
C GLU A 45 17.42 -17.36 3.86
N ARG A 46 16.76 -17.30 5.01
CA ARG A 46 17.33 -17.80 6.27
C ARG A 46 17.55 -19.31 6.23
N LYS A 47 16.62 -20.07 5.63
CA LYS A 47 16.76 -21.51 5.43
C LYS A 47 17.95 -21.83 4.53
N ALA A 48 18.09 -21.11 3.42
CA ALA A 48 19.23 -21.27 2.52
C ALA A 48 20.56 -20.96 3.22
N LYS A 49 20.61 -19.91 4.06
CA LYS A 49 21.80 -19.54 4.83
C LYS A 49 22.14 -20.52 5.95
N ALA A 50 21.12 -21.11 6.60
CA ALA A 50 21.31 -22.04 7.70
C ALA A 50 21.71 -23.45 7.25
N GLY A 51 21.31 -23.87 6.05
CA GLY A 51 21.61 -25.20 5.50
C GLY A 51 21.20 -26.31 6.47
N ASP A 52 22.17 -27.12 6.89
CA ASP A 52 21.97 -28.26 7.80
C ASP A 52 21.59 -27.85 9.23
N ASN A 53 21.83 -26.60 9.62
CA ASN A 53 21.44 -26.07 10.93
C ASN A 53 20.01 -25.52 10.95
N TRP A 54 19.23 -25.68 9.87
CA TRP A 54 17.84 -25.24 9.86
C TRP A 54 16.99 -26.10 10.81
N PRO A 55 16.19 -25.47 11.69
CA PRO A 55 15.42 -26.20 12.67
C PRO A 55 14.35 -27.09 12.00
N SER A 56 14.34 -28.37 12.36
CA SER A 56 13.48 -29.41 11.75
C SER A 56 12.00 -29.22 12.05
N ASN A 57 11.65 -28.46 13.09
CA ASN A 57 10.27 -28.14 13.46
C ASN A 57 9.64 -27.03 12.59
N ILE A 58 10.41 -26.35 11.74
CA ILE A 58 9.90 -25.27 10.89
C ILE A 58 9.85 -25.71 9.43
N ARG A 59 8.63 -25.98 8.94
CA ARG A 59 8.33 -26.21 7.53
C ARG A 59 7.80 -24.94 6.89
N ILE A 60 8.42 -24.52 5.79
CA ILE A 60 7.95 -23.41 4.95
C ILE A 60 7.10 -24.00 3.82
N GLU A 61 5.82 -23.63 3.77
CA GLU A 61 4.89 -24.05 2.72
C GLU A 61 4.87 -23.04 1.56
N PRO A 62 4.66 -23.49 0.32
CA PRO A 62 4.56 -22.59 -0.82
C PRO A 62 3.31 -21.70 -0.72
N PRO A 63 3.35 -20.47 -1.27
CA PRO A 63 2.22 -19.55 -1.23
C PRO A 63 1.02 -20.12 -2.00
N ILE A 64 -0.15 -20.10 -1.35
CA ILE A 64 -1.40 -20.58 -1.96
C ILE A 64 -1.91 -19.56 -2.97
N THR A 65 -2.07 -19.98 -4.23
CA THR A 65 -2.56 -19.11 -5.30
C THR A 65 -4.07 -18.97 -5.28
N LYS A 66 -4.59 -17.90 -5.90
CA LYS A 66 -6.05 -17.67 -6.03
C LYS A 66 -6.77 -18.81 -6.77
N LEU A 67 -6.07 -19.52 -7.66
CA LEU A 67 -6.59 -20.67 -8.39
C LEU A 67 -6.93 -21.83 -7.46
N ALA A 68 -6.12 -22.04 -6.41
CA ALA A 68 -6.39 -23.09 -5.42
C ALA A 68 -7.70 -22.85 -4.64
N LEU A 69 -8.21 -21.61 -4.63
CA LEU A 69 -9.48 -21.26 -3.98
C LEU A 69 -10.67 -21.21 -4.94
N LYS A 70 -10.51 -21.66 -6.19
CA LYS A 70 -11.54 -21.53 -7.25
C LYS A 70 -12.83 -22.29 -6.92
N ASP A 71 -12.73 -23.45 -6.29
CA ASP A 71 -13.90 -24.30 -5.98
C ASP A 71 -14.45 -24.06 -4.58
N VAL A 72 -13.86 -23.14 -3.81
CA VAL A 72 -14.36 -22.75 -2.49
C VAL A 72 -15.57 -21.83 -2.64
N GLN A 73 -16.62 -22.10 -1.85
CA GLN A 73 -17.81 -21.27 -1.76
C GLN A 73 -17.45 -19.78 -1.52
N SER A 74 -18.12 -18.89 -2.26
CA SER A 74 -17.82 -17.45 -2.27
C SER A 74 -17.84 -16.82 -0.88
N GLY A 75 -18.77 -17.22 -0.01
CA GLY A 75 -18.89 -16.70 1.36
C GLY A 75 -17.67 -16.98 2.25
N VAL A 76 -17.04 -18.14 2.06
CA VAL A 76 -15.87 -18.58 2.87
C VAL A 76 -14.55 -18.10 2.25
N ARG A 77 -14.52 -17.92 0.93
CA ARG A 77 -13.31 -17.54 0.18
C ARG A 77 -12.66 -16.24 0.70
N THR A 78 -13.46 -15.25 1.08
CA THR A 78 -12.95 -13.98 1.61
C THR A 78 -12.27 -14.15 2.96
N GLN A 79 -12.85 -14.97 3.84
CA GLN A 79 -12.26 -15.28 5.14
C GLN A 79 -10.92 -16.03 4.97
N LEU A 80 -10.88 -17.03 4.10
CA LEU A 80 -9.64 -17.77 3.81
C LEU A 80 -8.55 -16.86 3.24
N LYS A 81 -8.88 -15.96 2.31
CA LYS A 81 -7.90 -15.00 1.78
C LYS A 81 -7.31 -14.10 2.87
N ASN A 82 -8.13 -13.70 3.84
CA ASN A 82 -7.66 -12.87 4.95
C ASN A 82 -6.79 -13.65 5.94
N LEU A 83 -7.06 -14.94 6.14
CA LEU A 83 -6.23 -15.82 6.97
C LEU A 83 -4.87 -16.12 6.31
N LEU A 84 -4.86 -16.28 4.99
CA LEU A 84 -3.64 -16.56 4.22
C LEU A 84 -2.78 -15.33 3.93
N LYS A 85 -3.27 -14.13 4.25
CA LYS A 85 -2.53 -12.90 4.04
C LYS A 85 -1.52 -12.71 5.19
N GLU A 86 -0.26 -12.50 4.83
CA GLU A 86 0.78 -12.10 5.79
C GLU A 86 0.38 -10.78 6.49
N ARG A 87 0.58 -10.71 7.82
CA ARG A 87 0.25 -9.56 8.66
C ARG A 87 1.50 -8.74 8.97
#